data_AF-A0A964HVL5-F1
#
_entry.id   AF-A0A964HVL5-F1
#
_cell.length_a   1.000
_cell.length_b   1.000
_cell.length_c   1.000
_cell.angle_alpha   90.00
_cell.angle_beta   90.00
_cell.angle_gamma   90.00
#
_symmetry.space_group_name_H-M   'P 1'
#
loop_
_entity.id
_entity.type
_entity.pdbx_description
1 polymer ?
#
loop_
_entity_poly.entity_id
_entity_poly.type
_entity_poly.pdbx_seq_one_letter_code
_entity_poly.pdbx_strand_id
1 'polypeptide(L)'
;MADPVEILRLRREIEDLQNQALNAGILAEEANDKAREQKEKADNFRDKVVGDLVRVPIGSDFRRGSIAAVIATVRQQAHHIVIPQSAERDIDVLDRTYTAKPWAHHVADFFVAIEKFAKESINHRFSGDFFAWCTDDQDGGFSANKVSMQESIPTMQNPDLVAAHTFEVSRDLNSSGKMVMVAHAKIQIRGGGNIPRIFFYDDTKGPTRKVHIGFIGPHELVPTSSF
;
A
#
# COMPACT_ATOMS: atom_id res chain seq x y z
N MET A 1 -5.18 -34.75 -56.32
CA MET A 1 -6.10 -33.59 -56.39
C MET A 1 -7.09 -33.74 -55.25
N ALA A 2 -7.20 -32.75 -54.38
CA ALA A 2 -8.13 -32.83 -53.24
C ALA A 2 -9.58 -32.79 -53.73
N ASP A 3 -10.45 -33.59 -53.11
CA ASP A 3 -11.87 -33.72 -53.46
C ASP A 3 -12.58 -32.37 -53.30
N PRO A 4 -13.19 -31.82 -54.37
CA PRO A 4 -13.93 -30.55 -54.32
C PRO A 4 -15.03 -30.51 -53.23
N VAL A 5 -15.62 -31.65 -52.89
CA VAL A 5 -16.66 -31.75 -51.86
C VAL A 5 -16.07 -31.56 -50.47
N GLU A 6 -14.90 -32.15 -50.20
CA GLU A 6 -14.17 -32.03 -48.94
C GLU A 6 -13.71 -30.58 -48.71
N ILE A 7 -13.23 -29.91 -49.76
CA ILE A 7 -12.81 -28.50 -49.70
C ILE A 7 -13.99 -27.59 -49.35
N LEU A 8 -15.17 -27.82 -49.93
CA LEU A 8 -16.37 -27.03 -49.64
C LEU A 8 -16.85 -27.27 -48.19
N ARG A 9 -16.78 -28.51 -47.71
CA ARG A 9 -17.12 -28.85 -46.32
C ARG A 9 -16.19 -28.14 -45.33
N LEU A 10 -14.87 -28.23 -45.54
CA LEU A 10 -13.87 -27.59 -44.67
C LEU A 10 -13.99 -26.06 -44.66
N ARG A 11 -14.31 -25.44 -45.81
CA ARG A 11 -14.55 -23.99 -45.87
C ARG A 11 -15.74 -23.58 -45.03
N ARG A 12 -16.84 -24.34 -45.09
CA ARG A 12 -18.03 -24.08 -44.29
C ARG A 12 -17.77 -24.26 -42.79
N GLU A 13 -16.98 -25.27 -42.44
CA GLU A 13 -16.60 -25.53 -41.04
C GLU A 13 -15.68 -24.43 -40.48
N ILE A 14 -14.75 -23.91 -41.28
CA ILE A 14 -13.92 -22.75 -40.90
C ILE A 14 -14.78 -21.50 -40.70
N GLU A 15 -15.74 -21.25 -41.59
CA GLU A 15 -16.64 -20.10 -41.49
C GLU A 15 -17.52 -20.18 -40.23
N ASP A 16 -18.06 -21.37 -39.92
CA ASP A 16 -18.82 -21.61 -38.70
C ASP A 16 -17.97 -21.42 -37.44
N LEU A 17 -16.72 -21.91 -37.43
CA LEU A 17 -15.80 -21.72 -36.30
C LEU A 17 -15.40 -20.26 -36.11
N GLN A 18 -15.19 -19.51 -37.20
CA GLN A 18 -14.90 -18.08 -37.14
C GLN A 18 -16.07 -17.28 -36.56
N ASN A 19 -17.30 -17.61 -36.98
CA ASN A 19 -18.51 -16.99 -36.45
C ASN A 19 -18.72 -17.31 -34.95
N GLN A 20 -18.40 -18.53 -34.52
CA GLN A 20 -18.45 -18.92 -33.10
C GLN A 20 -17.41 -18.17 -32.26
N ALA A 21 -16.17 -18.02 -32.76
CA ALA A 21 -15.12 -17.29 -32.07
C ALA A 21 -15.45 -15.79 -31.93
N LEU A 22 -16.03 -15.19 -32.96
CA LEU A 22 -16.48 -13.79 -32.92
C LEU A 22 -17.55 -13.56 -31.84
N ASN A 23 -18.56 -14.43 -31.80
CA ASN A 23 -19.64 -14.35 -30.81
C ASN A 23 -19.11 -14.56 -29.38
N ALA A 24 -18.16 -15.48 -29.18
CA ALA A 24 -17.53 -15.70 -27.89
C ALA A 24 -16.71 -14.48 -27.42
N GLY A 25 -16.04 -13.78 -28.34
CA GLY A 25 -15.31 -12.54 -28.06
C GLY A 25 -16.23 -11.42 -27.58
N ILE A 26 -17.36 -11.21 -28.26
CA ILE A 26 -18.36 -10.21 -27.89
C ILE A 26 -18.94 -10.50 -26.49
N LEU A 27 -19.29 -11.77 -26.21
CA LEU A 27 -19.78 -12.17 -24.89
C LEU A 27 -18.74 -11.97 -23.78
N ALA A 28 -17.47 -12.21 -24.06
CA ALA A 28 -16.39 -12.00 -23.10
C ALA A 28 -16.16 -10.50 -22.80
N GLU A 29 -16.27 -9.64 -23.81
CA GLU A 29 -16.19 -8.19 -23.66
C GLU A 29 -17.36 -7.65 -22.81
N GLU A 30 -18.58 -8.07 -23.11
CA GLU A 30 -19.77 -7.72 -22.31
C GLU A 30 -19.67 -8.20 -20.85
N ALA A 31 -19.12 -9.39 -20.62
CA ALA A 31 -18.90 -9.91 -19.27
C ALA A 31 -17.84 -9.08 -18.52
N ASN A 32 -16.79 -8.64 -19.21
CA ASN A 32 -15.75 -7.81 -18.63
C ASN A 32 -16.26 -6.39 -18.31
N ASP A 33 -17.10 -5.82 -19.17
CA ASP A 33 -17.77 -4.54 -18.91
C ASP A 33 -18.73 -4.61 -17.72
N LYS A 34 -19.50 -5.70 -17.62
CA LYS A 34 -20.35 -5.94 -16.43
C LYS A 34 -19.53 -6.11 -15.17
N ALA A 35 -18.40 -6.81 -15.24
CA ALA A 35 -17.49 -6.97 -14.09
C ALA A 35 -16.88 -5.61 -13.66
N ARG A 36 -16.53 -4.75 -14.63
CA ARG A 36 -16.07 -3.38 -14.36
C ARG A 36 -17.16 -2.55 -13.70
N GLU A 37 -18.38 -2.59 -14.23
CA GLU A 37 -19.52 -1.85 -13.67
C GLU A 37 -19.86 -2.33 -12.25
N GLN A 38 -19.81 -3.65 -12.00
CA GLN A 38 -20.00 -4.21 -10.66
C GLN A 38 -18.90 -3.80 -9.69
N LYS A 39 -17.65 -3.74 -10.15
CA LYS A 39 -16.52 -3.26 -9.36
C LYS A 39 -16.66 -1.77 -9.03
N GLU A 40 -17.01 -0.94 -10.00
CA GLU A 40 -17.29 0.49 -9.79
C GLU A 40 -18.47 0.70 -8.82
N LYS A 41 -19.53 -0.11 -8.93
CA LYS A 41 -20.65 -0.09 -7.98
C LYS A 41 -20.22 -0.52 -6.57
N ALA A 42 -19.37 -1.54 -6.45
CA ALA A 42 -18.85 -2.00 -5.17
C ALA A 42 -17.92 -0.96 -4.53
N ASP A 43 -17.05 -0.33 -5.31
CA ASP A 43 -16.17 0.75 -4.86
C ASP A 43 -16.98 1.98 -4.43
N ASN A 44 -17.99 2.38 -5.21
CA ASN A 44 -18.91 3.47 -4.85
C ASN A 44 -19.76 3.14 -3.61
N PHE A 45 -20.22 1.89 -3.49
CA PHE A 45 -20.95 1.43 -2.31
C PHE A 45 -20.07 1.43 -1.07
N ARG A 46 -18.82 0.98 -1.18
CA ARG A 46 -17.83 1.06 -0.12
C ARG A 46 -17.55 2.51 0.28
N ASP A 47 -17.34 3.40 -0.68
CA ASP A 47 -17.13 4.84 -0.43
C ASP A 47 -18.36 5.49 0.23
N LYS A 48 -19.57 5.09 -0.16
CA LYS A 48 -20.82 5.56 0.44
C LYS A 48 -21.02 5.02 1.86
N VAL A 49 -20.80 3.73 2.10
CA VAL A 49 -20.89 3.10 3.42
C VAL A 49 -19.83 3.68 4.37
N VAL A 50 -18.62 3.92 3.87
CA VAL A 50 -17.58 4.68 4.57
C VAL A 50 -18.06 6.09 4.89
N GLY A 51 -18.65 6.80 3.91
CA GLY A 51 -19.15 8.16 4.09
C GLY A 51 -20.25 8.26 5.14
N ASP A 52 -21.18 7.30 5.14
CA ASP A 52 -22.33 7.27 6.04
C ASP A 52 -21.96 6.81 7.47
N LEU A 53 -20.88 6.06 7.65
CA LEU A 53 -20.34 5.67 8.98
C LEU A 53 -19.51 6.77 9.66
N VAL A 54 -19.16 7.85 8.97
CA VAL A 54 -18.33 8.93 9.51
C VAL A 54 -19.21 10.08 10.01
N ARG A 55 -19.77 9.92 11.22
CA ARG A 55 -20.09 11.06 12.09
C ARG A 55 -18.77 11.49 12.77
N VAL A 56 -18.01 12.29 12.01
CA VAL A 56 -16.69 12.91 12.24
C VAL A 56 -15.82 12.36 13.40
N PRO A 57 -14.83 11.52 13.06
CA PRO A 57 -13.53 11.43 13.73
C PRO A 57 -12.37 11.74 12.76
N ILE A 58 -11.19 12.00 13.31
CA ILE A 58 -9.90 12.44 12.71
C ILE A 58 -9.41 11.65 11.46
N GLY A 59 -10.10 10.59 11.02
CA GLY A 59 -9.70 9.72 9.90
C GLY A 59 -10.28 10.03 8.51
N SER A 60 -11.18 11.01 8.35
CA SER A 60 -11.88 11.23 7.07
C SER A 60 -11.11 12.08 6.05
N ASP A 61 -10.21 12.95 6.49
CA ASP A 61 -9.52 13.88 5.59
C ASP A 61 -8.32 13.26 4.86
N PHE A 62 -7.78 12.13 5.34
CA PHE A 62 -6.67 11.43 4.68
C PHE A 62 -7.04 10.80 3.33
N ARG A 63 -8.33 10.77 2.94
CA ARG A 63 -8.84 9.96 1.82
C ARG A 63 -8.93 10.70 0.47
N ARG A 64 -8.21 11.81 0.27
CA ARG A 64 -8.29 12.57 -1.01
C ARG A 64 -7.07 12.38 -1.90
N GLY A 65 -7.32 11.90 -3.11
CA GLY A 65 -6.57 12.24 -4.33
C GLY A 65 -5.29 11.43 -4.61
N SER A 66 -4.31 11.46 -3.70
CA SER A 66 -2.96 10.96 -3.98
C SER A 66 -2.15 10.68 -2.70
N ILE A 67 -1.04 9.93 -2.79
CA ILE A 67 -0.13 9.66 -1.67
C ILE A 67 0.46 10.97 -1.13
N ALA A 68 0.89 11.89 -2.01
CA ALA A 68 1.40 13.20 -1.60
C ALA A 68 0.38 13.97 -0.75
N ALA A 69 -0.89 13.96 -1.15
CA ALA A 69 -1.96 14.61 -0.40
C ALA A 69 -2.16 13.96 0.98
N VAL A 70 -2.11 12.62 1.08
CA VAL A 70 -2.16 11.93 2.39
C VAL A 70 -1.02 12.38 3.29
N ILE A 71 0.22 12.40 2.77
CA ILE A 71 1.41 12.81 3.53
C ILE A 71 1.28 14.25 4.03
N ALA A 72 0.84 15.16 3.17
CA ALA A 72 0.62 16.56 3.55
C ALA A 72 -0.39 16.69 4.69
N THR A 73 -1.52 15.97 4.60
CA THR A 73 -2.54 15.94 5.66
C THR A 73 -1.98 15.36 6.96
N VAL A 74 -1.20 14.27 6.91
CA VAL A 74 -0.60 13.66 8.11
C VAL A 74 0.36 14.62 8.80
N ARG A 75 1.23 15.30 8.04
CA ARG A 75 2.12 16.32 8.60
C ARG A 75 1.37 17.46 9.29
N GLN A 76 0.20 17.83 8.77
CA GLN A 76 -0.60 18.92 9.33
C GLN A 76 -1.42 18.48 10.55
N GLN A 77 -1.95 17.26 10.55
CA GLN A 77 -3.02 16.86 11.47
C GLN A 77 -2.60 15.79 12.49
N ALA A 78 -1.61 14.95 12.20
CA ALA A 78 -1.23 13.88 13.12
C ALA A 78 -0.44 14.44 14.31
N HIS A 79 -0.75 13.93 15.51
CA HIS A 79 -0.10 14.38 16.73
C HIS A 79 1.08 13.47 17.12
N HIS A 80 1.00 12.18 16.75
CA HIS A 80 1.93 11.17 17.21
C HIS A 80 2.83 10.63 16.08
N ILE A 81 2.72 11.19 14.87
CA ILE A 81 3.52 10.79 13.70
C ILE A 81 4.45 11.93 13.30
N VAL A 82 5.70 11.60 12.95
CA VAL A 82 6.65 12.53 12.33
C VAL A 82 7.01 12.03 10.94
N ILE A 83 6.80 12.87 9.92
CA ILE A 83 7.23 12.61 8.55
C ILE A 83 8.18 13.73 8.10
N PRO A 84 9.51 13.55 8.14
CA PRO A 84 10.44 14.53 7.58
C PRO A 84 10.24 14.65 6.06
N GLN A 85 10.67 15.76 5.47
CA GLN A 85 10.66 15.95 4.01
C GLN A 85 11.47 14.85 3.31
N SER A 86 12.59 14.46 3.91
CA SER A 86 13.46 13.40 3.42
C SER A 86 12.90 11.99 3.59
N ALA A 87 11.67 11.80 4.10
CA ALA A 87 11.02 10.49 4.02
C ALA A 87 10.41 10.23 2.63
N GLU A 88 10.07 11.28 1.88
CA GLU A 88 9.45 11.13 0.56
C GLU A 88 10.50 10.72 -0.49
N ARG A 89 10.19 9.68 -1.26
CA ARG A 89 11.00 9.20 -2.37
C ARG A 89 10.09 8.83 -3.53
N ASP A 90 10.29 9.49 -4.67
CA ASP A 90 9.59 9.23 -5.93
C ASP A 90 8.06 9.13 -5.78
N ILE A 91 7.48 9.99 -4.93
CA ILE A 91 6.03 10.03 -4.68
C ILE A 91 5.27 10.39 -5.96
N ASP A 92 5.82 11.27 -6.80
CA ASP A 92 5.22 11.63 -8.08
C ASP A 92 5.17 10.45 -9.05
N VAL A 93 6.15 9.55 -9.01
CA VAL A 93 6.14 8.29 -9.77
C VAL A 93 4.97 7.43 -9.31
N LEU A 94 4.80 7.24 -7.99
CA LEU A 94 3.70 6.46 -7.43
C LEU A 94 2.32 7.07 -7.75
N ASP A 95 2.20 8.40 -7.66
CA ASP A 95 0.95 9.13 -7.87
C ASP A 95 0.52 9.21 -9.35
N ARG A 96 1.42 8.95 -10.30
CA ARG A 96 1.11 8.83 -11.74
C ARG A 96 0.64 7.44 -12.16
N THR A 97 0.74 6.44 -11.28
CA THR A 97 0.30 5.08 -11.60
C THR A 97 -1.22 4.96 -11.59
N TYR A 98 -1.77 4.02 -12.38
CA TYR A 98 -3.21 3.71 -12.35
C TYR A 98 -3.68 3.24 -10.95
N THR A 99 -2.76 2.70 -10.15
CA THR A 99 -3.00 2.22 -8.78
C THR A 99 -2.82 3.30 -7.70
N ALA A 100 -2.53 4.55 -8.08
CA ALA A 100 -2.26 5.65 -7.16
C ALA A 100 -3.39 5.86 -6.13
N LYS A 101 -4.65 5.94 -6.59
CA LYS A 101 -5.79 6.19 -5.69
C LYS A 101 -5.99 5.04 -4.67
N PRO A 102 -6.06 3.75 -5.07
CA PRO A 102 -6.07 2.65 -4.11
C PRO A 102 -4.87 2.63 -3.15
N TRP A 103 -3.67 2.96 -3.63
CA TRP A 103 -2.49 3.03 -2.76
C TRP A 103 -2.59 4.17 -1.76
N ALA A 104 -3.03 5.36 -2.19
CA ALA A 104 -3.26 6.50 -1.30
C ALA A 104 -4.27 6.13 -0.19
N HIS A 105 -5.34 5.41 -0.51
CA HIS A 105 -6.30 4.93 0.49
C HIS A 105 -5.63 3.99 1.51
N HIS A 106 -4.80 3.05 1.07
CA HIS A 106 -4.08 2.15 1.98
C HIS A 106 -3.00 2.85 2.81
N VAL A 107 -2.34 3.86 2.25
CA VAL A 107 -1.38 4.71 2.97
C VAL A 107 -2.12 5.49 4.06
N ALA A 108 -3.29 6.05 3.75
CA ALA A 108 -4.15 6.71 4.73
C ALA A 108 -4.58 5.75 5.85
N ASP A 109 -5.05 4.55 5.51
CA ASP A 109 -5.46 3.55 6.49
C ASP A 109 -4.28 3.15 7.40
N PHE A 110 -3.06 3.02 6.86
CA PHE A 110 -1.84 2.79 7.65
C PHE A 110 -1.58 3.93 8.64
N PHE A 111 -1.63 5.19 8.21
CA PHE A 111 -1.37 6.32 9.12
C PHE A 111 -2.44 6.49 10.19
N VAL A 112 -3.71 6.24 9.86
CA VAL A 112 -4.78 6.21 10.87
C VAL A 112 -4.51 5.13 11.92
N ALA A 113 -4.08 3.93 11.50
CA ALA A 113 -3.74 2.85 12.40
C ALA A 113 -2.53 3.20 13.29
N ILE A 114 -1.48 3.80 12.73
CA ILE A 114 -0.30 4.25 13.48
C ILE A 114 -0.67 5.32 14.50
N GLU A 115 -1.48 6.31 14.14
CA GLU A 115 -1.89 7.39 15.06
C GLU A 115 -2.67 6.82 16.25
N LYS A 116 -3.58 5.86 16.00
CA LYS A 116 -4.30 5.15 17.06
C LYS A 116 -3.35 4.30 17.92
N PHE A 117 -2.53 3.47 17.30
CA PHE A 117 -1.53 2.65 17.99
C PHE A 117 -0.64 3.50 18.90
N ALA A 118 -0.10 4.59 18.37
CA ALA A 118 0.80 5.47 19.11
C ALA A 118 0.09 6.07 20.32
N LYS A 119 -1.13 6.59 20.12
CA LYS A 119 -1.96 7.11 21.22
C LYS A 119 -2.21 6.07 22.31
N GLU A 120 -2.57 4.84 21.97
CA GLU A 120 -2.85 3.79 22.95
C GLU A 120 -1.59 3.30 23.68
N SER A 121 -0.48 3.15 22.95
CA SER A 121 0.84 2.83 23.51
C SER A 121 1.33 3.91 24.49
N ILE A 122 1.20 5.18 24.13
CA ILE A 122 1.57 6.33 24.96
C ILE A 122 0.71 6.38 26.24
N ASN A 123 -0.59 6.15 26.12
CA ASN A 123 -1.49 6.15 27.28
C ASN A 123 -1.43 4.84 28.10
N HIS A 124 -0.48 3.94 27.79
CA HIS A 124 -0.31 2.65 28.46
C HIS A 124 -1.56 1.75 28.42
N ARG A 125 -2.41 1.94 27.41
CA ARG A 125 -3.62 1.14 27.16
C ARG A 125 -3.39 -0.01 26.19
N PHE A 126 -2.24 -0.01 25.52
CA PHE A 126 -1.76 -1.13 24.71
C PHE A 126 -0.31 -1.46 25.07
N SER A 127 0.00 -2.76 25.08
CA SER A 127 1.36 -3.27 25.30
C SER A 127 1.71 -4.24 24.19
N GLY A 128 2.51 -3.78 23.24
CA GLY A 128 3.02 -4.58 22.13
C GLY A 128 3.81 -3.71 21.18
N ASP A 129 4.16 -4.28 20.02
CA ASP A 129 4.60 -3.54 18.86
C ASP A 129 3.42 -3.28 17.90
N PHE A 130 3.68 -2.60 16.79
CA PHE A 130 2.63 -2.29 15.82
C PHE A 130 2.07 -3.54 15.11
N PHE A 131 2.85 -4.62 14.98
CA PHE A 131 2.35 -5.86 14.39
C PHE A 131 1.35 -6.54 15.33
N ALA A 132 1.64 -6.58 16.63
CA ALA A 132 0.72 -7.06 17.65
C ALA A 132 -0.59 -6.24 17.61
N TRP A 133 -0.49 -4.89 17.51
CA TRP A 133 -1.66 -4.02 17.36
C TRP A 133 -2.52 -4.39 16.14
N CYS A 134 -1.88 -4.71 15.02
CA CYS A 134 -2.56 -5.12 13.79
C CYS A 134 -3.17 -6.53 13.86
N THR A 135 -2.79 -7.34 14.85
CA THR A 135 -3.25 -8.73 15.02
C THR A 135 -4.35 -8.86 16.09
N ASP A 136 -4.36 -7.97 17.08
CA ASP A 136 -5.20 -8.02 18.29
C ASP A 136 -6.69 -7.66 18.05
N ASP A 137 -7.16 -7.71 16.79
CA ASP A 137 -8.54 -7.41 16.33
C ASP A 137 -9.15 -6.11 16.89
N GLN A 138 -8.32 -5.16 17.32
CA GLN A 138 -8.76 -3.88 17.83
C GLN A 138 -9.26 -2.98 16.69
N ASP A 139 -10.34 -2.22 16.95
CA ASP A 139 -10.91 -1.29 15.98
C ASP A 139 -9.88 -0.20 15.56
N GLY A 140 -9.31 -0.35 14.37
CA GLY A 140 -8.28 0.52 13.84
C GLY A 140 -6.91 -0.11 13.61
N GLY A 141 -6.80 -1.44 13.59
CA GLY A 141 -5.63 -2.13 13.06
C GLY A 141 -5.43 -1.92 11.54
N PHE A 142 -4.18 -1.96 11.09
CA PHE A 142 -3.84 -2.16 9.68
C PHE A 142 -3.75 -3.67 9.40
N SER A 143 -3.73 -4.08 8.13
CA SER A 143 -3.64 -5.51 7.82
C SER A 143 -2.28 -6.08 8.25
N ALA A 144 -2.27 -6.98 9.25
CA ALA A 144 -1.03 -7.53 9.82
C ALA A 144 -0.12 -8.22 8.78
N ASN A 145 -0.70 -8.87 7.76
CA ASN A 145 0.08 -9.49 6.68
C ASN A 145 0.84 -8.50 5.79
N LYS A 146 0.55 -7.20 5.92
CA LYS A 146 1.26 -6.11 5.26
C LYS A 146 2.31 -5.47 6.17
N VAL A 147 2.44 -5.88 7.41
CA VAL A 147 3.43 -5.32 8.35
C VAL A 147 4.58 -6.31 8.52
N SER A 148 5.81 -5.81 8.47
CA SER A 148 7.00 -6.53 8.91
C SER A 148 7.68 -5.71 9.98
N MET A 149 8.03 -6.32 11.11
CA MET A 149 8.78 -5.65 12.17
C MET A 149 10.29 -5.88 12.07
N GLN A 150 10.72 -6.72 11.13
CA GLN A 150 12.10 -7.14 10.94
C GLN A 150 12.43 -7.21 9.45
N GLU A 151 13.72 -7.17 9.18
CA GLU A 151 14.31 -7.36 7.86
C GLU A 151 15.14 -8.66 7.87
N SER A 152 15.42 -9.23 6.69
CA SER A 152 16.10 -10.52 6.59
C SER A 152 17.54 -10.45 7.11
N ILE A 153 18.03 -11.55 7.69
CA ILE A 153 19.42 -11.64 8.18
C ILE A 153 20.44 -11.31 7.07
N PRO A 154 20.33 -11.85 5.83
CA PRO A 154 21.31 -11.52 4.80
C PRO A 154 21.25 -10.05 4.36
N THR A 155 20.07 -9.41 4.33
CA THR A 155 19.96 -7.95 4.14
C THR A 155 20.75 -7.21 5.23
N MET A 156 20.58 -7.60 6.49
CA MET A 156 21.19 -6.93 7.64
C MET A 156 22.69 -7.21 7.80
N GLN A 157 23.23 -8.20 7.08
CA GLN A 157 24.67 -8.51 7.04
C GLN A 157 25.40 -7.81 5.88
N ASN A 158 24.67 -7.22 4.93
CA ASN A 158 25.24 -6.49 3.82
C ASN A 158 25.27 -4.97 4.13
N PRO A 159 26.45 -4.33 4.22
CA PRO A 159 26.57 -2.90 4.55
C PRO A 159 25.83 -1.97 3.58
N ASP A 160 25.80 -2.30 2.29
CA ASP A 160 25.14 -1.45 1.28
C ASP A 160 23.62 -1.52 1.43
N LEU A 161 23.08 -2.70 1.73
CA LEU A 161 21.64 -2.87 1.99
C LEU A 161 21.25 -2.22 3.32
N VAL A 162 22.09 -2.32 4.36
CA VAL A 162 21.88 -1.60 5.62
C VAL A 162 21.89 -0.07 5.40
N ALA A 163 22.77 0.43 4.54
CA ALA A 163 22.80 1.85 4.19
C ALA A 163 21.49 2.28 3.49
N ALA A 164 20.90 1.44 2.63
CA ALA A 164 19.60 1.70 2.02
C ALA A 164 18.43 1.71 3.03
N HIS A 165 18.57 1.02 4.16
CA HIS A 165 17.61 1.03 5.29
C HIS A 165 17.92 2.12 6.32
N THR A 166 18.92 2.97 6.08
CA THR A 166 19.33 4.05 6.98
C THR A 166 18.70 5.37 6.54
N PHE A 167 17.79 5.89 7.34
CA PHE A 167 17.04 7.11 7.03
C PHE A 167 17.40 8.27 7.95
N GLU A 168 17.11 9.48 7.51
CA GLU A 168 17.30 10.68 8.33
C GLU A 168 16.26 10.75 9.45
N VAL A 169 16.70 11.17 10.63
CA VAL A 169 15.87 11.34 11.81
C VAL A 169 16.29 12.59 12.59
N SER A 170 15.43 13.07 13.50
CA SER A 170 15.84 14.13 14.44
C SER A 170 17.05 13.69 15.25
N ARG A 171 17.94 14.63 15.56
CA ARG A 171 19.06 14.39 16.47
C ARG A 171 18.62 14.07 17.90
N ASP A 172 17.41 14.44 18.26
CA ASP A 172 16.78 14.05 19.53
C ASP A 172 16.50 12.54 19.60
N LEU A 173 16.33 11.89 18.44
CA LEU A 173 16.10 10.45 18.33
C LEU A 173 17.42 9.67 18.20
N ASN A 174 18.35 10.18 17.40
CA ASN A 174 19.69 9.62 17.25
C ASN A 174 20.71 10.74 17.00
N SER A 175 21.77 10.82 17.81
CA SER A 175 22.75 11.92 17.74
C SER A 175 23.43 12.07 16.38
N SER A 176 23.53 11.00 15.59
CA SER A 176 24.06 11.04 14.22
C SER A 176 23.12 11.71 13.21
N GLY A 177 21.84 11.87 13.56
CA GLY A 177 20.77 12.31 12.65
C GLY A 177 20.32 11.24 11.66
N LYS A 178 20.76 9.99 11.84
CA LYS A 178 20.39 8.85 10.99
C LYS A 178 20.07 7.62 11.84
N MET A 179 19.19 6.76 11.32
CA MET A 179 18.81 5.52 12.00
C MET A 179 18.47 4.44 10.98
N VAL A 180 18.91 3.21 11.25
CA VAL A 180 18.46 2.04 10.50
C VAL A 180 17.02 1.71 10.92
N MET A 181 16.10 1.68 9.97
CA MET A 181 14.71 1.26 10.21
C MET A 181 14.41 -0.01 9.42
N VAL A 182 13.95 -1.04 10.14
CA VAL A 182 13.60 -2.35 9.55
C VAL A 182 12.10 -2.61 9.55
N ALA A 183 11.36 -1.96 10.46
CA ALA A 183 9.92 -2.08 10.51
C ALA A 183 9.30 -1.34 9.32
N HIS A 184 8.41 -2.01 8.58
CA HIS A 184 7.82 -1.45 7.39
C HIS A 184 6.43 -1.99 7.07
N ALA A 185 5.65 -1.16 6.38
CA ALA A 185 4.36 -1.52 5.79
C ALA A 185 4.47 -1.74 4.29
N LYS A 186 3.80 -2.78 3.82
CA LYS A 186 3.66 -3.21 2.43
C LYS A 186 2.30 -2.74 1.91
N ILE A 187 2.24 -1.57 1.28
CA ILE A 187 0.97 -1.01 0.78
C ILE A 187 0.29 -1.98 -0.20
N GLN A 188 1.12 -2.67 -0.98
CA GLN A 188 0.75 -3.83 -1.79
C GLN A 188 1.73 -4.99 -1.54
N ILE A 189 1.22 -6.21 -1.37
CA ILE A 189 2.02 -7.39 -0.98
C ILE A 189 2.81 -7.94 -2.18
N ARG A 190 2.18 -8.00 -3.37
CA ARG A 190 2.76 -8.57 -4.60
C ARG A 190 2.79 -7.53 -5.71
N GLY A 191 3.84 -7.52 -6.53
CA GLY A 191 3.98 -6.60 -7.66
C GLY A 191 5.46 -6.38 -8.01
N GLY A 192 5.71 -5.50 -8.98
CA GLY A 192 7.07 -5.08 -9.34
C GLY A 192 7.70 -4.07 -8.36
N GLY A 193 8.91 -3.60 -8.66
CA GLY A 193 9.70 -2.70 -7.81
C GLY A 193 9.00 -1.39 -7.40
N ASN A 194 8.02 -0.94 -8.18
CA ASN A 194 7.25 0.29 -7.95
C ASN A 194 6.13 0.18 -6.89
N ILE A 195 5.98 -0.94 -6.19
CA ILE A 195 4.99 -1.03 -5.12
C ILE A 195 5.42 -0.20 -3.89
N PRO A 196 4.51 0.58 -3.26
CA PRO A 196 4.92 1.43 -2.16
C PRO A 196 5.28 0.64 -0.90
N ARG A 197 6.31 1.14 -0.21
CA ARG A 197 6.73 0.73 1.14
C ARG A 197 6.76 1.95 2.03
N ILE A 198 6.47 1.76 3.32
CA ILE A 198 6.65 2.78 4.36
C ILE A 198 7.51 2.19 5.45
N PHE A 199 8.71 2.74 5.68
CA PHE A 199 9.56 2.35 6.80
C PHE A 199 9.35 3.29 7.97
N PHE A 200 9.29 2.73 9.18
CA PHE A 200 8.99 3.48 10.39
C PHE A 200 9.78 2.97 11.59
N TYR A 201 9.85 3.83 12.61
CA TYR A 201 10.43 3.54 13.91
C TYR A 201 9.43 3.91 15.01
N ASP A 202 9.16 2.96 15.90
CA ASP A 202 8.29 3.15 17.06
C ASP A 202 9.10 3.71 18.23
N ASP A 203 8.93 5.00 18.51
CA ASP A 203 9.48 5.69 19.69
C ASP A 203 8.39 6.05 20.71
N THR A 204 7.25 5.35 20.69
CA THR A 204 6.11 5.65 21.58
C THR A 204 6.44 5.39 23.05
N LYS A 205 7.39 4.50 23.33
CA LYS A 205 7.93 4.22 24.67
C LYS A 205 9.24 4.96 24.95
N GLY A 206 9.78 5.67 23.97
CA GLY A 206 11.03 6.41 24.10
C GLY A 206 10.83 7.92 24.28
N PRO A 207 11.89 8.72 24.10
CA PRO A 207 11.93 10.12 24.50
C PRO A 207 10.99 11.02 23.70
N THR A 208 10.75 10.76 22.41
CA THR A 208 9.91 11.62 21.58
C THR A 208 8.43 11.30 21.72
N ARG A 209 8.09 10.08 22.18
CA ARG A 209 6.70 9.60 22.32
C ARG A 209 5.94 9.68 20.99
N LYS A 210 6.60 9.29 19.89
CA LYS A 210 6.06 9.36 18.52
C LYS A 210 6.45 8.15 17.69
N VAL A 211 5.80 7.97 16.55
CA VAL A 211 6.25 7.09 15.48
C VAL A 211 6.91 7.93 14.39
N HIS A 212 8.13 7.59 14.01
CA HIS A 212 8.91 8.31 13.01
C HIS A 212 8.89 7.56 11.69
N ILE A 213 8.57 8.25 10.60
CA ILE A 213 8.60 7.70 9.26
C ILE A 213 9.93 8.03 8.61
N GLY A 214 10.70 7.00 8.24
CA GLY A 214 12.00 7.17 7.60
C GLY A 214 11.92 7.18 6.07
N PHE A 215 10.91 6.52 5.51
CA PHE A 215 10.78 6.36 4.06
C PHE A 215 9.32 6.12 3.66
N ILE A 216 8.91 6.73 2.55
CA ILE A 216 7.69 6.45 1.80
C ILE A 216 8.07 6.50 0.32
N GLY A 217 7.93 5.39 -0.39
CA GLY A 217 8.33 5.34 -1.79
C GLY A 217 8.31 3.94 -2.41
N PRO A 218 8.76 3.82 -3.67
CA PRO A 218 8.92 2.54 -4.36
C PRO A 218 9.80 1.56 -3.59
N HIS A 219 9.41 0.30 -3.55
CA HIS A 219 10.18 -0.76 -2.88
C HIS A 219 11.61 -0.89 -3.42
N GLU A 220 11.83 -0.69 -4.72
CA GLU A 220 13.13 -0.83 -5.37
C GLU A 220 14.22 0.12 -4.83
N LEU A 221 13.83 1.23 -4.19
CA LEU A 221 14.77 2.17 -3.58
C LEU A 221 15.32 1.69 -2.22
N VAL A 222 14.71 0.65 -1.64
CA VAL A 222 15.16 -0.01 -0.42
C VAL A 222 15.29 -1.50 -0.69
N PRO A 223 16.33 -1.91 -1.45
CA PRO A 223 16.51 -3.29 -1.87
C PRO A 223 16.79 -4.21 -0.68
N THR A 224 16.42 -5.48 -0.83
CA THR A 224 16.70 -6.55 0.16
C THR A 224 17.45 -7.68 -0.53
N SER A 225 18.08 -8.57 0.23
CA SER A 225 18.91 -9.65 -0.32
C SER A 225 18.16 -10.73 -1.10
N SER A 226 16.83 -10.68 -1.11
CA SER A 226 15.95 -11.70 -1.70
C SER A 226 15.46 -11.33 -3.11
N PHE A 227 16.03 -10.29 -3.73
CA PHE A 227 15.65 -9.76 -5.03
C PHE A 227 16.86 -9.49 -5.92
#